data_AF-H2KSD2-F1
#
_entry.id   AF-H2KSD2-F1
#
_cell.length_a   1.000
_cell.length_b   1.000
_cell.length_c   1.000
_cell.angle_alpha   90.00
_cell.angle_beta   90.00
_cell.angle_gamma   90.00
#
_symmetry.space_group_name_H-M   'P 1'
#
loop_
_entity.id
_entity.type
_entity.pdbx_description
1 polymer ?
#
loop_
_entity_poly.entity_id
_entity_poly.type
_entity_poly.pdbx_seq_one_letter_code
_entity_poly.pdbx_strand_id
1 'polypeptide(L)'
;MVYMALEKFKEALSDLDTVLRNAPQDKTARAKHTACQKIYRRRLFEQAIAVEDKASALASFDPASVTVEPSYDGPHLESDEVGNYVVTESFMLALMEHYKAQKKLHKKYAMIILKQIDQLLRNLPSLVDIDIPEDTKFTVCGDIHGQFYDLMNIFELNGLPSKENPYLFNGDFVDRGSFSVECIFTLFGFKLLYPKHFYLSRGNHESENMNRLYGFEGEVKSKYSMEMVDVFTDLFNWLPLSHLINERILVMHGGLFSNDDVTLDDIRKISRDRQPPEGSPMCELLWSDPMDGNGRSPSKRGIGCQFGPDVTERFCKANGLDYIIRSHEVKDEGYEVAHGGRCITVFSAPNYCDTMHNRGAFITLIGKRKPAPMKPEFTSFKEVPHPDVRPLAYVNPFLSFFM
;
A
#
# COMPACT_ATOMS: atom_id res chain seq x y z
N MET A 1 -7.49 19.12 -15.12
CA MET A 1 -7.90 18.16 -14.07
C MET A 1 -6.80 17.13 -13.78
N VAL A 2 -6.13 16.57 -14.80
CA VAL A 2 -4.95 15.69 -14.62
C VAL A 2 -3.89 16.29 -13.70
N TYR A 3 -3.53 17.57 -13.90
CA TYR A 3 -2.56 18.26 -13.03
C TYR A 3 -2.96 18.33 -11.55
N MET A 4 -4.25 18.30 -11.19
CA MET A 4 -4.67 18.28 -9.78
C MET A 4 -4.34 16.92 -9.13
N ALA A 5 -4.59 15.83 -9.85
CA ALA A 5 -4.29 14.47 -9.39
C ALA A 5 -2.77 14.24 -9.27
N LEU A 6 -1.99 14.95 -10.08
CA LEU A 6 -0.52 14.98 -10.04
C LEU A 6 0.03 16.11 -9.15
N GLU A 7 -0.82 16.81 -8.41
CA GLU A 7 -0.43 17.89 -7.48
C GLU A 7 0.33 19.07 -8.11
N LYS A 8 0.24 19.19 -9.42
CA LYS A 8 0.72 20.31 -10.23
C LYS A 8 -0.32 21.44 -10.18
N PHE A 9 -0.56 21.95 -8.96
CA PHE A 9 -1.66 22.90 -8.69
C PHE A 9 -1.48 24.22 -9.43
N LYS A 10 -0.24 24.64 -9.70
CA LYS A 10 0.05 25.85 -10.45
C LYS A 10 -0.41 25.70 -11.91
N GLU A 11 -0.10 24.56 -12.50
CA GLU A 11 -0.52 24.16 -13.85
C GLU A 11 -2.04 23.97 -13.91
N ALA A 12 -2.63 23.33 -12.90
CA ALA A 12 -4.07 23.19 -12.79
C ALA A 12 -4.81 24.55 -12.69
N LEU A 13 -4.24 25.52 -11.96
CA LEU A 13 -4.77 26.88 -11.90
C LEU A 13 -4.69 27.56 -13.27
N SER A 14 -3.56 27.43 -13.96
CA SER A 14 -3.38 27.99 -15.32
C SER A 14 -4.41 27.46 -16.31
N ASP A 15 -4.74 26.17 -16.24
CA ASP A 15 -5.81 25.57 -17.06
C ASP A 15 -7.18 26.16 -16.70
N LEU A 16 -7.50 26.25 -15.41
CA LEU A 16 -8.79 26.78 -14.93
C LEU A 16 -8.95 28.27 -15.24
N ASP A 17 -7.88 29.06 -15.19
CA ASP A 17 -7.84 30.45 -15.64
C ASP A 17 -8.16 30.54 -17.14
N THR A 18 -7.64 29.61 -17.94
CA THR A 18 -7.94 29.55 -19.37
C THR A 18 -9.41 29.21 -19.63
N VAL A 19 -9.99 28.28 -18.87
CA VAL A 19 -11.43 27.98 -18.94
C VAL A 19 -12.25 29.20 -18.56
N LEU A 20 -11.95 29.86 -17.44
CA LEU A 20 -12.69 31.03 -16.96
C LEU A 20 -12.53 32.27 -17.87
N ARG A 21 -11.41 32.41 -18.59
CA ARG A 21 -11.27 33.44 -19.63
C ARG A 21 -12.23 33.23 -20.79
N ASN A 22 -12.44 31.97 -21.21
CA ASN A 22 -13.32 31.63 -22.34
C ASN A 22 -14.80 31.45 -21.94
N ALA A 23 -15.07 31.08 -20.69
CA ALA A 23 -16.41 30.87 -20.14
C ALA A 23 -16.56 31.53 -18.75
N PRO A 24 -16.63 32.88 -18.67
CA PRO A 24 -16.57 33.59 -17.39
C PRO A 24 -17.72 33.28 -16.43
N GLN A 25 -18.88 32.87 -16.95
CA GLN A 25 -20.08 32.57 -16.15
C GLN A 25 -20.21 31.10 -15.75
N ASP A 26 -19.21 30.26 -16.08
CA ASP A 26 -19.20 28.86 -15.66
C ASP A 26 -18.99 28.76 -14.14
N LYS A 27 -20.08 28.47 -13.44
CA LYS A 27 -20.11 28.32 -11.97
C LYS A 27 -19.26 27.15 -11.51
N THR A 28 -19.21 26.07 -12.28
CA THR A 28 -18.43 24.86 -11.96
C THR A 28 -16.95 25.15 -12.09
N ALA A 29 -16.52 25.76 -13.19
CA ALA A 29 -15.12 26.16 -13.39
C ALA A 29 -14.66 27.14 -12.30
N ARG A 30 -15.53 28.07 -11.88
CA ARG A 30 -15.21 29.03 -10.82
C ARG A 30 -15.07 28.36 -9.46
N ALA A 31 -15.98 27.45 -9.11
CA ALA A 31 -15.87 26.67 -7.88
C ALA A 31 -14.59 25.83 -7.85
N LYS A 32 -14.27 25.17 -8.98
CA LYS A 32 -13.04 24.40 -9.18
C LYS A 32 -11.79 25.27 -9.01
N HIS A 33 -11.76 26.45 -9.62
CA HIS A 33 -10.66 27.40 -9.50
C HIS A 33 -10.46 27.88 -8.05
N THR A 34 -11.52 28.32 -7.36
CA THR A 34 -11.43 28.77 -5.97
C THR A 34 -10.92 27.67 -5.03
N ALA A 35 -11.41 26.45 -5.20
CA ALA A 35 -10.95 25.32 -4.39
C ALA A 35 -9.49 24.94 -4.70
N CYS A 36 -9.10 24.89 -5.98
CA CYS A 36 -7.70 24.68 -6.39
C CYS A 36 -6.77 25.75 -5.79
N GLN A 37 -7.16 27.02 -5.84
CA GLN A 37 -6.38 28.12 -5.31
C GLN A 37 -6.22 28.05 -3.79
N LYS A 38 -7.27 27.63 -3.07
CA LYS A 38 -7.22 27.42 -1.63
C LYS A 38 -6.22 26.30 -1.27
N ILE A 39 -6.24 25.20 -2.01
CA ILE A 39 -5.29 24.08 -1.82
C ILE A 39 -3.86 24.54 -2.12
N TYR A 40 -3.64 25.22 -3.25
CA TYR A 40 -2.32 25.71 -3.63
C TYR A 40 -1.72 26.65 -2.59
N ARG A 41 -2.51 27.61 -2.09
CA ARG A 41 -2.06 28.54 -1.02
C ARG A 41 -1.77 27.81 0.28
N ARG A 42 -2.61 26.85 0.66
CA ARG A 42 -2.38 26.02 1.85
C ARG A 42 -1.06 25.27 1.75
N ARG A 43 -0.74 24.71 0.58
CA ARG A 43 0.54 24.02 0.34
C ARG A 43 1.75 24.93 0.40
N LEU A 44 1.67 26.10 -0.23
CA LEU A 44 2.76 27.08 -0.12
C LEU A 44 3.01 27.48 1.34
N PHE A 45 1.94 27.59 2.14
CA PHE A 45 2.06 27.84 3.56
C PHE A 45 2.68 26.65 4.30
N GLU A 46 2.18 25.43 4.10
CA GLU A 46 2.71 24.19 4.70
C GLU A 46 4.20 23.99 4.35
N GLN A 47 4.58 24.20 3.10
CA GLN A 47 5.98 24.15 2.65
C GLN A 47 6.84 25.25 3.31
N ALA A 48 6.29 26.44 3.50
CA ALA A 48 7.01 27.54 4.14
C ALA A 48 7.19 27.36 5.65
N ILE A 49 6.37 26.54 6.30
CA ILE A 49 6.48 26.23 7.75
C ILE A 49 7.00 24.82 8.02
N ALA A 50 7.31 24.03 6.99
CA ALA A 50 7.84 22.68 7.13
C ALA A 50 9.19 22.77 7.85
N VAL A 51 9.23 22.27 9.08
CA VAL A 51 10.46 22.16 9.87
C VAL A 51 11.04 20.77 9.62
N GLU A 52 12.33 20.69 9.30
CA GLU A 52 13.00 19.44 8.91
C GLU A 52 13.05 18.38 10.03
N ASP A 53 12.94 18.79 11.31
CA ASP A 53 13.03 17.91 12.48
C ASP A 53 11.81 18.03 13.41
N LYS A 54 10.66 17.47 13.00
CA LYS A 54 9.55 17.25 13.95
C LYS A 54 9.80 15.91 14.65
N ALA A 55 10.04 15.94 15.96
CA ALA A 55 10.18 14.71 16.73
C ALA A 55 8.93 13.83 16.56
N SER A 56 9.11 12.57 16.16
CA SER A 56 8.00 11.65 15.93
C SER A 56 7.17 11.48 17.19
N ALA A 57 5.84 11.54 17.06
CA ALA A 57 4.91 11.31 18.17
C ALA A 57 5.12 9.93 18.83
N LEU A 58 5.67 8.95 18.11
CA LEU A 58 6.03 7.64 18.64
C LEU A 58 7.20 7.67 19.64
N ALA A 59 8.13 8.61 19.47
CA ALA A 59 9.32 8.71 20.31
C ALA A 59 8.98 9.12 21.75
N SER A 60 8.02 10.03 21.91
CA SER A 60 7.53 10.53 23.21
C SER A 60 6.36 9.73 23.78
N PHE A 61 5.77 8.80 23.00
CA PHE A 61 4.62 8.02 23.45
C PHE A 61 4.97 7.04 24.57
N ASP A 62 4.33 7.23 25.72
CA ASP A 62 4.33 6.32 26.87
C ASP A 62 2.95 5.65 27.03
N PRO A 63 2.85 4.32 26.85
CA PRO A 63 1.61 3.57 27.06
C PRO A 63 0.99 3.74 28.45
N ALA A 64 1.77 3.99 29.50
CA ALA A 64 1.27 4.15 30.86
C ALA A 64 0.47 5.46 31.03
N SER A 65 0.76 6.48 30.22
CA SER A 65 0.05 7.76 30.22
C SER A 65 -1.39 7.67 29.67
N VAL A 66 -1.73 6.57 29.00
CA VAL A 66 -3.06 6.37 28.40
C VAL A 66 -3.85 5.33 29.20
N THR A 67 -4.91 5.79 29.85
CA THR A 67 -5.91 4.94 30.49
C THR A 67 -6.85 4.34 29.45
N VAL A 68 -7.23 3.07 29.63
CA VAL A 68 -8.31 2.41 28.88
C VAL A 68 -9.56 2.51 29.73
N GLU A 69 -10.64 3.05 29.19
CA GLU A 69 -11.87 3.20 29.95
C GLU A 69 -12.52 1.84 30.25
N PRO A 70 -13.12 1.62 31.44
CA PRO A 70 -13.78 0.35 31.78
C PRO A 70 -14.91 -0.08 30.84
N SER A 71 -15.44 0.86 30.05
CA SER A 71 -16.46 0.61 29.03
C SER A 71 -15.90 0.04 27.73
N TYR A 72 -14.58 0.03 27.53
CA TYR A 72 -13.97 -0.54 26.34
C TYR A 72 -14.03 -2.08 26.41
N ASP A 73 -14.77 -2.66 25.47
CA ASP A 73 -15.04 -4.10 25.39
C ASP A 73 -14.26 -4.80 24.27
N GLY A 74 -13.29 -4.10 23.67
CA GLY A 74 -12.48 -4.61 22.57
C GLY A 74 -11.25 -5.40 23.01
N PRO A 75 -10.40 -5.83 22.05
CA PRO A 75 -9.18 -6.58 22.35
C PRO A 75 -8.18 -5.73 23.13
N HIS A 76 -7.48 -6.38 24.06
CA HIS A 76 -6.43 -5.79 24.89
C HIS A 76 -5.11 -6.47 24.57
N LEU A 77 -4.04 -5.70 24.33
CA LEU A 77 -2.69 -6.27 24.26
C LEU A 77 -2.26 -6.72 25.66
N GLU A 78 -1.69 -7.91 25.72
CA GLU A 78 -1.08 -8.48 26.92
C GLU A 78 0.38 -8.03 27.01
N SER A 79 0.94 -8.07 28.21
CA SER A 79 2.37 -7.84 28.45
C SER A 79 3.08 -9.17 28.70
N ASP A 80 4.30 -9.30 28.19
CA ASP A 80 5.20 -10.40 28.54
C ASP A 80 5.70 -10.29 29.99
N GLU A 81 6.48 -11.28 30.43
CA GLU A 81 7.04 -11.35 31.79
C GLU A 81 7.93 -10.15 32.16
N VAL A 82 8.43 -9.41 31.16
CA VAL A 82 9.31 -8.25 31.33
C VAL A 82 8.54 -6.93 31.14
N GLY A 83 7.24 -6.99 30.90
CA GLY A 83 6.35 -5.84 30.79
C GLY A 83 6.21 -5.25 29.37
N ASN A 84 6.74 -5.91 28.33
CA ASN A 84 6.55 -5.45 26.96
C ASN A 84 5.21 -5.94 26.42
N TYR A 85 4.45 -5.05 25.77
CA TYR A 85 3.24 -5.47 25.09
C TYR A 85 3.56 -6.42 23.92
N VAL A 86 2.78 -7.49 23.77
CA VAL A 86 2.96 -8.48 22.72
C VAL A 86 1.68 -8.67 21.92
N VAL A 87 1.82 -8.76 20.61
CA VAL A 87 0.72 -9.20 19.73
C VAL A 87 0.68 -10.72 19.78
N THR A 88 -0.47 -11.29 20.12
CA THR A 88 -0.71 -12.73 20.19
C THR A 88 -1.75 -13.17 19.16
N GLU A 89 -1.82 -14.48 18.89
CA GLU A 89 -2.86 -15.04 18.03
C GLU A 89 -4.27 -14.74 18.56
N SER A 90 -4.50 -14.88 19.87
CA SER A 90 -5.78 -14.56 20.51
C SER A 90 -6.17 -13.08 20.33
N PHE A 91 -5.20 -12.17 20.48
CA PHE A 91 -5.42 -10.75 20.21
C PHE A 91 -5.81 -10.51 18.74
N MET A 92 -5.11 -11.13 17.78
CA MET A 92 -5.40 -10.97 16.36
C MET A 92 -6.78 -11.48 15.99
N LEU A 93 -7.18 -12.65 16.49
CA LEU A 93 -8.52 -13.19 16.29
C LEU A 93 -9.59 -12.25 16.87
N ALA A 94 -9.41 -11.79 18.10
CA ALA A 94 -10.32 -10.84 18.73
C ALA A 94 -10.39 -9.49 17.98
N LEU A 95 -9.25 -9.00 17.46
CA LEU A 95 -9.19 -7.77 16.67
C LEU A 95 -9.96 -7.88 15.36
N MET A 96 -9.79 -8.98 14.63
CA MET A 96 -10.52 -9.20 13.39
C MET A 96 -12.03 -9.27 13.62
N GLU A 97 -12.49 -9.97 14.67
CA GLU A 97 -13.92 -10.01 15.01
C GLU A 97 -14.45 -8.65 15.48
N HIS A 98 -13.66 -7.89 16.24
CA HIS A 98 -14.01 -6.53 16.66
C HIS A 98 -14.20 -5.60 15.45
N TYR A 99 -13.33 -5.71 14.44
CA TYR A 99 -13.42 -4.96 13.19
C TYR A 99 -14.57 -5.42 12.29
N LYS A 100 -14.85 -6.73 12.19
CA LYS A 100 -16.05 -7.24 11.50
C LYS A 100 -17.34 -6.68 12.11
N ALA A 101 -17.35 -6.43 13.42
CA ALA A 101 -18.45 -5.78 14.12
C ALA A 101 -18.46 -4.24 14.00
N GLN A 102 -17.65 -3.66 13.11
CA GLN A 102 -17.49 -2.20 12.92
C GLN A 102 -17.07 -1.44 14.19
N LYS A 103 -16.43 -2.11 15.15
CA LYS A 103 -15.90 -1.47 16.35
C LYS A 103 -14.46 -1.04 16.12
N LYS A 104 -13.97 -0.15 16.98
CA LYS A 104 -12.65 0.49 16.86
C LYS A 104 -11.67 -0.02 17.91
N LEU A 105 -10.43 -0.31 17.52
CA LEU A 105 -9.35 -0.61 18.46
C LEU A 105 -9.05 0.60 19.34
N HIS A 106 -8.83 0.38 20.63
CA HIS A 106 -8.51 1.48 21.54
C HIS A 106 -7.19 2.17 21.14
N LYS A 107 -7.16 3.51 21.22
CA LYS A 107 -6.01 4.34 20.80
C LYS A 107 -4.68 3.93 21.45
N LYS A 108 -4.72 3.44 22.70
CA LYS A 108 -3.55 2.94 23.43
C LYS A 108 -2.87 1.80 22.65
N TYR A 109 -3.66 0.78 22.29
CA TYR A 109 -3.15 -0.41 21.61
C TYR A 109 -2.77 -0.10 20.16
N ALA A 110 -3.53 0.77 19.48
CA ALA A 110 -3.16 1.28 18.17
C ALA A 110 -1.76 1.93 18.19
N MET A 111 -1.49 2.87 19.12
CA MET A 111 -0.19 3.53 19.23
C MET A 111 0.95 2.58 19.65
N ILE A 112 0.67 1.56 20.48
CA ILE A 112 1.65 0.51 20.81
C ILE A 112 2.04 -0.26 19.54
N ILE A 113 1.06 -0.72 18.76
CA ILE A 113 1.31 -1.44 17.49
C ILE A 113 2.14 -0.56 16.54
N LEU A 114 1.76 0.71 16.38
CA LEU A 114 2.48 1.66 15.51
C LEU A 114 3.93 1.87 15.97
N LYS A 115 4.18 1.96 17.28
CA LYS A 115 5.54 2.07 17.83
C LYS A 115 6.39 0.84 17.54
N GLN A 116 5.83 -0.35 17.75
CA GLN A 116 6.55 -1.61 17.54
C GLN A 116 6.83 -1.87 16.06
N ILE A 117 5.87 -1.59 15.18
CA ILE A 117 6.04 -1.81 13.75
C ILE A 117 7.01 -0.79 13.15
N ASP A 118 7.02 0.47 13.59
CA ASP A 118 8.00 1.48 13.17
C ASP A 118 9.44 1.00 13.49
N GLN A 119 9.67 0.51 14.72
CA GLN A 119 10.95 -0.06 15.12
C GLN A 119 11.34 -1.27 14.27
N LEU A 120 10.39 -2.16 13.96
CA LEU A 120 10.62 -3.32 13.11
C LEU A 120 11.02 -2.90 11.69
N LEU A 121 10.22 -2.03 11.05
CA LEU A 121 10.39 -1.64 9.66
C LEU A 121 11.69 -0.86 9.41
N ARG A 122 12.11 -0.01 10.36
CA ARG A 122 13.41 0.70 10.30
C ARG A 122 14.61 -0.23 10.18
N ASN A 123 14.52 -1.43 10.73
CA ASN A 123 15.59 -2.42 10.69
C ASN A 123 15.56 -3.31 9.45
N LEU A 124 14.58 -3.14 8.55
CA LEU A 124 14.51 -3.91 7.30
C LEU A 124 15.29 -3.21 6.17
N PRO A 125 15.85 -3.97 5.22
CA PRO A 125 16.40 -3.42 3.98
C PRO A 125 15.30 -2.98 3.02
N SER A 126 15.67 -2.21 1.99
CA SER A 126 14.73 -1.77 0.95
C SER A 126 14.33 -2.89 -0.02
N LEU A 127 15.19 -3.89 -0.22
CA LEU A 127 14.88 -5.18 -0.85
C LEU A 127 15.08 -6.28 0.19
N VAL A 128 14.02 -7.01 0.52
CA VAL A 128 14.04 -8.08 1.52
C VAL A 128 14.16 -9.43 0.83
N ASP A 129 15.21 -10.19 1.16
CA ASP A 129 15.38 -11.56 0.69
C ASP A 129 14.48 -12.53 1.50
N ILE A 130 13.76 -13.42 0.80
CA ILE A 130 12.87 -14.43 1.38
C ILE A 130 13.34 -15.81 0.91
N ASP A 131 13.71 -16.70 1.84
CA ASP A 131 13.93 -18.13 1.55
C ASP A 131 12.67 -18.92 1.91
N ILE A 132 12.02 -19.48 0.90
CA ILE A 132 10.92 -20.43 1.01
C ILE A 132 11.53 -21.84 1.00
N PRO A 133 11.39 -22.61 2.10
CA PRO A 133 11.85 -23.99 2.17
C PRO A 133 11.28 -24.87 1.06
N GLU A 134 11.96 -25.99 0.77
CA GLU A 134 11.49 -26.92 -0.25
C GLU A 134 10.13 -27.53 0.14
N ASP A 135 9.24 -27.63 -0.85
CA ASP A 135 7.88 -28.18 -0.72
C ASP A 135 6.96 -27.44 0.26
N THR A 136 7.30 -26.22 0.68
CA THR A 136 6.42 -25.37 1.50
C THR A 136 5.71 -24.31 0.68
N LYS A 137 4.53 -23.92 1.17
CA LYS A 137 3.64 -22.95 0.55
C LYS A 137 4.07 -21.52 0.91
N PHE A 138 3.91 -20.60 -0.03
CA PHE A 138 4.00 -19.16 0.19
C PHE A 138 2.95 -18.41 -0.62
N THR A 139 2.29 -17.44 -0.02
CA THR A 139 1.21 -16.69 -0.68
C THR A 139 1.64 -15.26 -0.99
N VAL A 140 1.35 -14.77 -2.20
CA VAL A 140 1.49 -13.36 -2.59
C VAL A 140 0.12 -12.79 -2.91
N CYS A 141 -0.26 -11.72 -2.20
CA CYS A 141 -1.44 -10.91 -2.45
C CYS A 141 -1.02 -9.58 -3.09
N GLY A 142 -1.87 -9.06 -3.97
CA GLY A 142 -1.76 -7.70 -4.50
C GLY A 142 -2.50 -6.69 -3.62
N ASP A 143 -2.97 -5.63 -4.27
CA ASP A 143 -3.70 -4.51 -3.67
C ASP A 143 -4.97 -5.00 -2.97
N ILE A 144 -5.28 -4.41 -1.82
CA ILE A 144 -6.54 -4.68 -1.08
C ILE A 144 -7.35 -3.41 -0.81
N HIS A 145 -6.74 -2.22 -0.90
CA HIS A 145 -7.42 -0.91 -0.89
C HIS A 145 -8.55 -0.76 0.13
N GLY A 146 -8.27 -1.06 1.40
CA GLY A 146 -9.25 -0.87 2.48
C GLY A 146 -10.51 -1.73 2.37
N GLN A 147 -10.50 -2.82 1.59
CA GLN A 147 -11.58 -3.82 1.53
C GLN A 147 -11.41 -4.88 2.62
N PHE A 148 -11.60 -4.48 3.88
CA PHE A 148 -11.35 -5.34 5.05
C PHE A 148 -12.11 -6.68 5.04
N TYR A 149 -13.36 -6.68 4.56
CA TYR A 149 -14.17 -7.90 4.52
C TYR A 149 -13.64 -8.90 3.48
N ASP A 150 -13.14 -8.40 2.35
CA ASP A 150 -12.46 -9.25 1.36
C ASP A 150 -11.09 -9.73 1.86
N LEU A 151 -10.36 -8.93 2.64
CA LEU A 151 -9.16 -9.41 3.33
C LEU A 151 -9.48 -10.59 4.27
N MET A 152 -10.59 -10.53 5.01
CA MET A 152 -11.05 -11.66 5.83
C MET A 152 -11.41 -12.88 4.98
N ASN A 153 -12.04 -12.68 3.82
CA ASN A 153 -12.33 -13.75 2.88
C ASN A 153 -11.05 -14.41 2.33
N ILE A 154 -9.98 -13.65 2.05
CA ILE A 154 -8.68 -14.23 1.68
C ILE A 154 -8.20 -15.19 2.78
N PHE A 155 -8.27 -14.79 4.04
CA PHE A 155 -7.84 -15.63 5.17
C PHE A 155 -8.76 -16.84 5.39
N GLU A 156 -10.05 -16.73 5.10
CA GLU A 156 -10.98 -17.86 5.16
C GLU A 156 -10.69 -18.88 4.05
N LEU A 157 -10.45 -18.42 2.82
CA LEU A 157 -10.17 -19.26 1.66
C LEU A 157 -8.78 -19.92 1.71
N ASN A 158 -7.77 -19.18 2.18
CA ASN A 158 -6.37 -19.57 2.06
C ASN A 158 -5.69 -19.87 3.41
N GLY A 159 -6.44 -19.78 4.50
CA GLY A 159 -5.98 -19.96 5.87
C GLY A 159 -5.36 -18.67 6.44
N LEU A 160 -5.43 -18.52 7.77
CA LEU A 160 -4.80 -17.41 8.47
C LEU A 160 -3.27 -17.40 8.26
N PRO A 161 -2.63 -16.22 8.33
CA PRO A 161 -1.18 -16.15 8.39
C PRO A 161 -0.63 -16.95 9.57
N SER A 162 0.41 -17.74 9.32
CA SER A 162 1.16 -18.45 10.36
C SER A 162 2.61 -18.68 9.90
N LYS A 163 3.41 -19.39 10.69
CA LYS A 163 4.76 -19.81 10.27
C LYS A 163 4.70 -20.79 9.09
N GLU A 164 3.67 -21.62 9.05
CA GLU A 164 3.41 -22.65 8.04
C GLU A 164 2.61 -22.12 6.84
N ASN A 165 1.98 -20.95 6.98
CA ASN A 165 1.21 -20.29 5.93
C ASN A 165 1.67 -18.81 5.76
N PRO A 166 2.87 -18.58 5.23
CA PRO A 166 3.42 -17.24 5.06
C PRO A 166 2.74 -16.45 3.94
N TYR A 167 2.71 -15.12 4.11
CA TYR A 167 2.10 -14.18 3.16
C TYR A 167 3.03 -12.99 2.85
N LEU A 168 2.95 -12.50 1.62
CA LEU A 168 3.41 -11.19 1.20
C LEU A 168 2.22 -10.40 0.66
N PHE A 169 1.92 -9.24 1.25
CA PHE A 169 0.99 -8.26 0.67
C PHE A 169 1.80 -7.17 -0.04
N ASN A 170 1.56 -7.03 -1.34
CA ASN A 170 2.42 -6.26 -2.24
C ASN A 170 1.91 -4.83 -2.48
N GLY A 171 1.80 -4.05 -1.40
CA GLY A 171 1.40 -2.64 -1.42
C GLY A 171 -0.09 -2.38 -1.56
N ASP A 172 -0.46 -1.11 -1.47
CA ASP A 172 -1.81 -0.59 -1.66
C ASP A 172 -2.84 -1.26 -0.73
N PHE A 173 -2.53 -1.15 0.56
CA PHE A 173 -3.35 -1.68 1.65
C PHE A 173 -4.54 -0.77 1.96
N VAL A 174 -4.36 0.52 1.72
CA VAL A 174 -5.24 1.61 2.14
C VAL A 174 -5.77 2.39 0.94
N ASP A 175 -6.55 3.43 1.25
CA ASP A 175 -7.25 4.31 0.31
C ASP A 175 -8.35 3.60 -0.48
N ARG A 176 -9.24 4.40 -1.07
CA ARG A 176 -10.37 3.97 -1.91
C ARG A 176 -11.46 3.29 -1.11
N GLY A 177 -11.21 2.11 -0.55
CA GLY A 177 -12.11 1.44 0.38
C GLY A 177 -12.16 2.15 1.74
N SER A 178 -13.29 2.01 2.41
CA SER A 178 -13.61 2.76 3.63
C SER A 178 -13.33 1.98 4.93
N PHE A 179 -12.56 0.90 4.84
CA PHE A 179 -12.09 0.09 5.98
C PHE A 179 -10.55 -0.05 5.97
N SER A 180 -9.86 1.02 5.54
CA SER A 180 -8.40 1.04 5.41
C SER A 180 -7.69 0.93 6.76
N VAL A 181 -8.26 1.54 7.80
CA VAL A 181 -7.74 1.45 9.17
C VAL A 181 -7.77 0.01 9.67
N GLU A 182 -8.87 -0.70 9.44
CA GLU A 182 -9.02 -2.10 9.83
C GLU A 182 -8.00 -2.97 9.10
N CYS A 183 -7.88 -2.81 7.78
CA CYS A 183 -6.87 -3.50 6.97
C CYS A 183 -5.45 -3.30 7.53
N ILE A 184 -5.00 -2.04 7.69
CA ILE A 184 -3.60 -1.78 8.02
C ILE A 184 -3.23 -2.25 9.43
N PHE A 185 -4.13 -2.11 10.40
CA PHE A 185 -3.88 -2.64 11.76
C PHE A 185 -3.87 -4.17 11.79
N THR A 186 -4.71 -4.84 10.99
CA THR A 186 -4.65 -6.31 10.85
C THR A 186 -3.33 -6.75 10.23
N LEU A 187 -2.89 -6.10 9.15
CA LEU A 187 -1.62 -6.41 8.49
C LEU A 187 -0.41 -6.16 9.41
N PHE A 188 -0.36 -5.03 10.13
CA PHE A 188 0.70 -4.75 11.09
C PHE A 188 0.69 -5.70 12.27
N GLY A 189 -0.48 -6.07 12.77
CA GLY A 189 -0.62 -7.09 13.80
C GLY A 189 -0.01 -8.43 13.38
N PHE A 190 -0.33 -8.93 12.18
CA PHE A 190 0.28 -10.15 11.67
C PHE A 190 1.78 -10.00 11.38
N LYS A 191 2.24 -8.81 10.96
CA LYS A 191 3.68 -8.54 10.80
C LYS A 191 4.43 -8.60 12.12
N LEU A 192 3.85 -8.10 13.21
CA LEU A 192 4.44 -8.18 14.55
C LEU A 192 4.39 -9.61 15.11
N LEU A 193 3.30 -10.33 14.85
CA LEU A 193 3.12 -11.71 15.30
C LEU A 193 4.04 -12.70 14.56
N TYR A 194 4.20 -12.54 13.24
CA TYR A 194 5.00 -13.41 12.39
C TYR A 194 6.03 -12.62 11.56
N PRO A 195 7.03 -11.97 12.19
CA PRO A 195 7.91 -11.01 11.52
C PRO A 195 8.77 -11.60 10.40
N LYS A 196 8.97 -12.93 10.41
CA LYS A 196 9.72 -13.70 9.40
C LYS A 196 8.85 -14.52 8.44
N HIS A 197 7.53 -14.39 8.51
CA HIS A 197 6.59 -15.16 7.68
C HIS A 197 5.44 -14.31 7.13
N PHE A 198 5.30 -13.06 7.59
CA PHE A 198 4.38 -12.07 7.07
C PHE A 198 5.17 -10.88 6.54
N TYR A 199 4.94 -10.49 5.29
CA TYR A 199 5.73 -9.51 4.57
C TYR A 199 4.81 -8.45 3.95
N LEU A 200 5.31 -7.21 3.89
CA LEU A 200 4.58 -6.04 3.42
C LEU A 200 5.51 -5.24 2.50
N SER A 201 5.16 -5.09 1.23
CA SER A 201 5.81 -4.14 0.33
C SER A 201 5.09 -2.79 0.39
N ARG A 202 5.82 -1.70 0.18
CA ARG A 202 5.22 -0.39 -0.06
C ARG A 202 4.55 -0.36 -1.43
N GLY A 203 3.32 0.14 -1.50
CA GLY A 203 2.65 0.54 -2.73
C GLY A 203 2.68 2.05 -2.93
N ASN A 204 2.13 2.55 -4.03
CA ASN A 204 2.07 3.99 -4.25
C ASN A 204 1.05 4.66 -3.32
N HIS A 205 0.02 3.93 -2.85
CA HIS A 205 -0.95 4.43 -1.89
C HIS A 205 -0.43 4.50 -0.46
N GLU A 206 0.73 3.91 -0.13
CA GLU A 206 1.44 4.19 1.14
C GLU A 206 2.32 5.45 1.02
N SER A 207 1.71 6.54 0.56
CA SER A 207 2.31 7.87 0.40
C SER A 207 1.37 8.98 0.85
N GLU A 208 1.94 10.07 1.37
CA GLU A 208 1.19 11.20 1.94
C GLU A 208 0.16 11.76 0.95
N ASN A 209 0.60 11.94 -0.30
CA ASN A 209 -0.19 12.52 -1.36
C ASN A 209 -1.41 11.66 -1.70
N MET A 210 -1.22 10.34 -1.81
CA MET A 210 -2.34 9.44 -2.10
C MET A 210 -3.31 9.40 -0.94
N ASN A 211 -2.82 9.30 0.30
CA ASN A 211 -3.66 9.21 1.49
C ASN A 211 -4.55 10.43 1.70
N ARG A 212 -4.03 11.62 1.38
CA ARG A 212 -4.78 12.88 1.43
C ARG A 212 -5.92 12.92 0.40
N LEU A 213 -5.67 12.38 -0.79
CA LEU A 213 -6.60 12.45 -1.92
C LEU A 213 -7.64 11.33 -1.88
N TYR A 214 -7.27 10.12 -1.47
CA TYR A 214 -8.05 8.91 -1.70
C TYR A 214 -8.64 8.26 -0.44
N GLY A 215 -8.50 8.90 0.72
CA GLY A 215 -9.40 8.70 1.85
C GLY A 215 -8.72 8.28 3.15
N PHE A 216 -7.52 7.70 3.12
CA PHE A 216 -6.88 7.18 4.34
C PHE A 216 -6.58 8.27 5.37
N GLU A 217 -6.11 9.45 4.95
CA GLU A 217 -5.91 10.60 5.86
C GLU A 217 -7.23 10.95 6.57
N GLY A 218 -8.33 11.02 5.82
CA GLY A 218 -9.65 11.33 6.35
C GLY A 218 -10.18 10.25 7.29
N GLU A 219 -9.94 8.99 6.97
CA GLU A 219 -10.37 7.85 7.76
C GLU A 219 -9.64 7.78 9.09
N VAL A 220 -8.30 7.89 9.09
CA VAL A 220 -7.47 7.93 10.31
C VAL A 220 -7.85 9.13 11.17
N LYS A 221 -8.05 10.31 10.57
CA LYS A 221 -8.51 11.49 11.31
C LYS A 221 -9.87 11.28 11.96
N SER A 222 -10.81 10.65 11.26
CA SER A 222 -12.16 10.40 11.76
C SER A 222 -12.17 9.35 12.87
N LYS A 223 -11.37 8.28 12.74
CA LYS A 223 -11.34 7.18 13.71
C LYS A 223 -10.42 7.50 14.89
N TYR A 224 -9.35 8.26 14.68
CA TYR A 224 -8.34 8.59 15.70
C TYR A 224 -8.04 10.09 15.76
N SER A 225 -6.95 10.55 15.13
CA SER A 225 -6.45 11.92 15.26
C SER A 225 -5.54 12.31 14.08
N MET A 226 -5.30 13.60 13.89
CA MET A 226 -4.30 14.09 12.93
C MET A 226 -2.87 13.68 13.30
N GLU A 227 -2.56 13.57 14.60
CA GLU A 227 -1.25 13.09 15.05
C GLU A 227 -0.98 11.65 14.58
N MET A 228 -2.01 10.80 14.56
CA MET A 228 -1.87 9.44 14.04
C MET A 228 -1.66 9.41 12.51
N VAL A 229 -2.18 10.40 11.77
CA VAL A 229 -1.89 10.55 10.33
C VAL A 229 -0.40 10.80 10.10
N ASP A 230 0.19 11.74 10.85
CA ASP A 230 1.63 12.04 10.78
C ASP A 230 2.45 10.76 11.06
N VAL A 231 2.06 10.00 12.09
CA VAL A 231 2.70 8.71 12.43
C VAL A 231 2.63 7.69 11.29
N PHE A 232 1.46 7.50 10.66
CA PHE A 232 1.34 6.59 9.52
C PHE A 232 2.19 7.03 8.35
N THR A 233 2.26 8.33 8.07
CA THR A 233 3.07 8.87 6.97
C THR A 233 4.56 8.59 7.17
N ASP A 234 5.07 8.82 8.38
CA ASP A 234 6.46 8.50 8.73
C ASP A 234 6.72 6.99 8.64
N LEU A 235 5.80 6.17 9.16
CA LEU A 235 5.92 4.72 9.19
C LEU A 235 5.91 4.12 7.79
N PHE A 236 5.01 4.58 6.90
CA PHE A 236 4.94 4.12 5.52
C PHE A 236 6.23 4.37 4.73
N ASN A 237 7.02 5.39 5.13
CA ASN A 237 8.34 5.61 4.54
C ASN A 237 9.32 4.46 4.83
N TRP A 238 9.11 3.68 5.88
CA TRP A 238 9.99 2.56 6.25
C TRP A 238 9.57 1.20 5.67
N LEU A 239 8.42 1.11 5.00
CA LEU A 239 8.02 -0.13 4.32
C LEU A 239 9.03 -0.52 3.23
N PRO A 240 9.50 -1.79 3.18
CA PRO A 240 10.35 -2.28 2.10
C PRO A 240 9.74 -2.03 0.72
N LEU A 241 10.58 -1.76 -0.28
CA LEU A 241 10.12 -1.45 -1.64
C LEU A 241 9.88 -2.70 -2.49
N SER A 242 10.55 -3.80 -2.16
CA SER A 242 10.47 -5.04 -2.92
C SER A 242 10.95 -6.25 -2.10
N HIS A 243 10.65 -7.45 -2.60
CA HIS A 243 11.05 -8.72 -2.00
C HIS A 243 11.67 -9.64 -3.06
N LEU A 244 12.78 -10.30 -2.74
CA LEU A 244 13.44 -11.28 -3.60
C LEU A 244 13.23 -12.68 -3.03
N ILE A 245 12.37 -13.46 -3.67
CA ILE A 245 12.02 -14.82 -3.26
C ILE A 245 13.00 -15.82 -3.90
N ASN A 246 13.67 -16.63 -3.08
CA ASN A 246 14.62 -17.68 -3.46
C ASN A 246 15.65 -17.23 -4.51
N GLU A 247 16.08 -15.96 -4.44
CA GLU A 247 17.04 -15.35 -5.38
C GLU A 247 16.63 -15.49 -6.86
N ARG A 248 15.32 -15.54 -7.14
CA ARG A 248 14.83 -15.84 -8.49
C ARG A 248 13.50 -15.20 -8.88
N ILE A 249 12.67 -14.77 -7.93
CA ILE A 249 11.41 -14.06 -8.22
C ILE A 249 11.47 -12.72 -7.50
N LEU A 250 11.45 -11.62 -8.26
CA LEU A 250 11.37 -10.28 -7.70
C LEU A 250 9.92 -9.83 -7.60
N VAL A 251 9.52 -9.34 -6.44
CA VAL A 251 8.18 -8.81 -6.18
C VAL A 251 8.27 -7.33 -5.84
N MET A 252 7.56 -6.48 -6.59
CA MET A 252 7.41 -5.04 -6.32
C MET A 252 5.98 -4.60 -6.65
N HIS A 253 5.51 -3.50 -6.08
CA HIS A 253 4.12 -3.06 -6.33
C HIS A 253 3.88 -2.62 -7.78
N GLY A 254 4.64 -1.63 -8.25
CA GLY A 254 4.56 -1.04 -9.59
C GLY A 254 5.29 -1.87 -10.64
N GLY A 255 6.56 -1.60 -10.90
CA GLY A 255 7.27 -2.35 -11.94
C GLY A 255 8.73 -1.97 -12.14
N LEU A 256 9.20 -2.13 -13.37
CA LEU A 256 10.59 -1.94 -13.74
C LEU A 256 10.91 -0.49 -14.12
N PHE A 257 12.18 -0.30 -14.49
CA PHE A 257 12.83 0.99 -14.54
C PHE A 257 12.91 1.60 -15.93
N SER A 258 12.98 2.93 -15.99
CA SER A 258 13.28 3.67 -17.22
C SER A 258 14.73 3.51 -17.68
N ASN A 259 15.63 3.15 -16.76
CA ASN A 259 17.05 2.88 -17.01
C ASN A 259 17.34 1.36 -17.00
N ASP A 260 18.06 0.84 -17.99
CA ASP A 260 18.45 -0.57 -18.09
C ASP A 260 19.57 -0.97 -17.11
N ASP A 261 20.32 -0.01 -16.56
CA ASP A 261 21.49 -0.29 -15.70
C ASP A 261 21.12 -0.61 -14.24
N VAL A 262 19.85 -0.52 -13.86
CA VAL A 262 19.42 -0.76 -12.48
C VAL A 262 19.57 -2.23 -12.11
N THR A 263 20.26 -2.49 -11.00
CA THR A 263 20.50 -3.84 -10.46
C THR A 263 19.74 -4.09 -9.16
N LEU A 264 19.68 -5.35 -8.72
CA LEU A 264 19.15 -5.68 -7.38
C LEU A 264 19.93 -5.01 -6.24
N ASP A 265 21.23 -4.75 -6.42
CA ASP A 265 22.05 -4.06 -5.42
C ASP A 265 21.71 -2.57 -5.32
N ASP A 266 21.38 -1.93 -6.45
CA ASP A 266 20.89 -0.55 -6.47
C ASP A 266 19.57 -0.44 -5.69
N ILE A 267 18.66 -1.41 -5.86
CA ILE A 267 17.39 -1.46 -5.11
C ILE A 267 17.66 -1.60 -3.59
N ARG A 268 18.59 -2.46 -3.18
CA ARG A 268 18.98 -2.62 -1.76
C ARG A 268 19.49 -1.31 -1.15
N LYS A 269 20.18 -0.48 -1.93
CA LYS A 269 20.81 0.79 -1.51
C LYS A 269 19.86 1.99 -1.51
N ILE A 270 18.61 1.86 -1.97
CA ILE A 270 17.66 2.97 -1.96
C ILE A 270 17.38 3.42 -0.50
N SER A 271 17.64 4.70 -0.21
CA SER A 271 17.18 5.36 1.02
C SER A 271 15.67 5.62 0.88
N ARG A 272 14.86 4.74 1.46
CA ARG A 272 13.40 4.70 1.26
C ARG A 272 12.60 5.53 2.25
N ASP A 273 13.25 6.04 3.29
CA ASP A 273 12.74 6.78 4.45
C ASP A 273 12.23 8.20 4.10
N ARG A 274 11.51 8.32 2.99
CA ARG A 274 11.01 9.55 2.39
C ARG A 274 9.80 9.29 1.49
N GLN A 275 9.14 10.35 1.05
CA GLN A 275 8.19 10.27 -0.06
C GLN A 275 8.92 9.93 -1.38
N PRO A 276 8.30 9.16 -2.29
CA PRO A 276 8.93 8.68 -3.52
C PRO A 276 9.27 9.84 -4.49
N PRO A 277 10.55 10.06 -4.83
CA PRO A 277 10.94 11.16 -5.71
C PRO A 277 10.62 10.87 -7.17
N GLU A 278 9.98 11.79 -7.89
CA GLU A 278 9.71 11.64 -9.33
C GLU A 278 11.01 11.32 -10.11
N GLY A 279 10.92 10.37 -11.04
CA GLY A 279 12.05 9.97 -11.90
C GLY A 279 13.14 9.15 -11.21
N SER A 280 12.94 8.72 -9.97
CA SER A 280 13.86 7.83 -9.26
C SER A 280 13.48 6.36 -9.38
N PRO A 281 14.42 5.41 -9.20
CA PRO A 281 14.10 3.98 -9.11
C PRO A 281 13.06 3.65 -8.03
N MET A 282 13.06 4.40 -6.92
CA MET A 282 12.04 4.26 -5.88
C MET A 282 10.64 4.57 -6.40
N CYS A 283 10.48 5.63 -7.19
CA CYS A 283 9.19 5.98 -7.79
C CYS A 283 8.77 4.94 -8.83
N GLU A 284 9.68 4.47 -9.67
CA GLU A 284 9.37 3.49 -10.71
C GLU A 284 8.97 2.12 -10.15
N LEU A 285 9.59 1.68 -9.05
CA LEU A 285 9.16 0.48 -8.31
C LEU A 285 7.72 0.55 -7.81
N LEU A 286 7.18 1.75 -7.59
CA LEU A 286 5.84 1.97 -7.07
C LEU A 286 4.82 2.35 -8.15
N TRP A 287 5.25 2.85 -9.31
CA TRP A 287 4.34 3.50 -10.29
C TRP A 287 4.43 2.99 -11.73
N SER A 288 5.46 2.23 -12.10
CA SER A 288 5.62 1.78 -13.49
C SER A 288 4.64 0.66 -13.84
N ASP A 289 4.22 0.59 -15.11
CA ASP A 289 3.31 -0.43 -15.63
C ASP A 289 3.91 -1.18 -16.83
N PRO A 290 3.57 -2.47 -17.04
CA PRO A 290 3.92 -3.18 -18.28
C PRO A 290 3.21 -2.61 -19.51
N MET A 291 3.75 -2.88 -20.70
CA MET A 291 3.09 -2.63 -21.99
C MET A 291 3.38 -3.74 -23.00
N ASP A 292 2.46 -3.97 -23.94
CA ASP A 292 2.57 -5.10 -24.89
C ASP A 292 3.75 -4.98 -25.86
N GLY A 293 4.07 -3.75 -26.30
CA GLY A 293 5.14 -3.48 -27.26
C GLY A 293 6.52 -3.42 -26.62
N ASN A 294 7.58 -3.68 -27.40
CA ASN A 294 8.95 -3.50 -26.94
C ASN A 294 9.29 -2.03 -26.64
N GLY A 295 10.31 -1.84 -25.81
CA GLY A 295 10.87 -0.55 -25.44
C GLY A 295 10.21 0.04 -24.21
N ARG A 296 10.15 1.37 -24.16
CA ARG A 296 9.57 2.13 -23.05
C ARG A 296 8.69 3.25 -23.59
N SER A 297 7.65 3.58 -22.84
CA SER A 297 6.78 4.71 -23.14
C SER A 297 6.54 5.56 -21.88
N PRO A 298 6.17 6.84 -22.02
CA PRO A 298 5.68 7.62 -20.89
C PRO A 298 4.51 6.92 -20.21
N SER A 299 4.47 6.95 -18.87
CA SER A 299 3.38 6.36 -18.10
C SER A 299 2.04 7.03 -18.41
N LYS A 300 0.98 6.22 -18.58
CA LYS A 300 -0.41 6.71 -18.67
C LYS A 300 -0.86 7.43 -17.39
N ARG A 301 -0.17 7.17 -16.27
CA ARG A 301 -0.41 7.79 -14.97
C ARG A 301 0.26 9.15 -14.84
N GLY A 302 1.12 9.55 -15.78
CA GLY A 302 1.89 10.79 -15.72
C GLY A 302 3.08 10.76 -14.75
N ILE A 303 3.35 9.61 -14.13
CA ILE A 303 4.47 9.33 -13.22
C ILE A 303 4.93 7.87 -13.40
N GLY A 304 6.23 7.61 -13.27
CA GLY A 304 6.84 6.33 -13.64
C GLY A 304 6.97 6.16 -15.16
N CYS A 305 7.15 4.93 -15.62
CA CYS A 305 7.23 4.61 -17.05
C CYS A 305 6.39 3.38 -17.42
N GLN A 306 6.12 3.21 -18.71
CA GLN A 306 5.70 1.91 -19.23
C GLN A 306 6.91 1.15 -19.77
N PHE A 307 6.98 -0.16 -19.51
CA PHE A 307 8.10 -1.01 -19.93
C PHE A 307 7.61 -2.24 -20.70
N GLY A 308 8.28 -2.56 -21.81
CA GLY A 308 7.95 -3.66 -22.69
C GLY A 308 8.54 -5.01 -22.27
N PRO A 309 8.20 -6.09 -23.00
CA PRO A 309 8.69 -7.44 -22.70
C PRO A 309 10.21 -7.58 -22.85
N ASP A 310 10.85 -6.82 -23.74
CA ASP A 310 12.30 -6.79 -23.88
C ASP A 310 13.01 -6.20 -22.66
N VAL A 311 12.40 -5.22 -21.99
CA VAL A 311 12.91 -4.64 -20.74
C VAL A 311 12.86 -5.67 -19.62
N THR A 312 11.73 -6.36 -19.47
CA THR A 312 11.59 -7.44 -18.48
C THR A 312 12.57 -8.58 -18.75
N GLU A 313 12.68 -9.02 -20.01
CA GLU A 313 13.62 -10.06 -20.43
C GLU A 313 15.05 -9.72 -20.04
N ARG A 314 15.52 -8.51 -20.39
CA ARG A 314 16.89 -8.05 -20.07
C ARG A 314 17.12 -7.97 -18.57
N PHE A 315 16.21 -7.37 -17.81
CA PHE A 315 16.34 -7.23 -16.37
C PHE A 315 16.38 -8.60 -15.67
N CYS A 316 15.47 -9.51 -16.01
CA CYS A 316 15.45 -10.87 -15.46
C CYS A 316 16.75 -11.62 -15.78
N LYS A 317 17.21 -11.55 -17.04
CA LYS A 317 18.46 -12.21 -17.45
C LYS A 317 19.69 -11.65 -16.73
N ALA A 318 19.80 -10.34 -16.62
CA ALA A 318 20.92 -9.67 -15.97
C ALA A 318 21.02 -10.01 -14.48
N ASN A 319 19.88 -10.24 -13.82
CA ASN A 319 19.81 -10.50 -12.38
C ASN A 319 19.53 -11.98 -12.04
N GLY A 320 19.55 -12.89 -13.02
CA GLY A 320 19.34 -14.34 -12.79
C GLY A 320 17.94 -14.69 -12.28
N LEU A 321 16.93 -13.87 -12.59
CA LEU A 321 15.54 -14.04 -12.20
C LEU A 321 14.76 -14.87 -13.23
N ASP A 322 13.80 -15.63 -12.75
CA ASP A 322 12.86 -16.38 -13.59
C ASP A 322 11.77 -15.45 -14.14
N TYR A 323 11.18 -14.62 -13.27
CA TYR A 323 10.12 -13.66 -13.57
C TYR A 323 9.95 -12.63 -12.44
N ILE A 324 9.12 -11.62 -12.69
CA ILE A 324 8.68 -10.65 -11.69
C ILE A 324 7.19 -10.82 -11.38
N ILE A 325 6.80 -10.51 -10.14
CA ILE A 325 5.41 -10.37 -9.71
C ILE A 325 5.18 -8.91 -9.32
N ARG A 326 4.09 -8.34 -9.80
CA ARG A 326 3.65 -6.98 -9.48
C ARG A 326 2.15 -6.89 -9.28
N SER A 327 1.64 -5.73 -8.87
CA SER A 327 0.23 -5.53 -8.55
C SER A 327 -0.35 -4.31 -9.28
N HIS A 328 -0.81 -3.24 -8.61
CA HIS A 328 -1.01 -1.86 -9.13
C HIS A 328 -2.03 -1.62 -10.27
N GLU A 329 -2.40 -2.65 -11.03
CA GLU A 329 -3.42 -2.61 -12.09
C GLU A 329 -4.50 -3.64 -11.80
N VAL A 330 -5.75 -3.16 -11.78
CA VAL A 330 -6.95 -4.01 -11.72
C VAL A 330 -6.97 -4.94 -12.93
N LYS A 331 -7.28 -6.22 -12.71
CA LYS A 331 -7.45 -7.24 -13.76
C LYS A 331 -8.77 -7.98 -13.57
N ASP A 332 -9.44 -8.31 -14.66
CA ASP A 332 -10.78 -8.93 -14.64
C ASP A 332 -10.83 -10.22 -13.80
N GLU A 333 -9.84 -11.11 -13.97
CA GLU A 333 -9.73 -12.35 -13.18
C GLU A 333 -8.88 -12.19 -11.91
N GLY A 334 -8.52 -10.97 -11.55
CA GLY A 334 -7.63 -10.64 -10.44
C GLY A 334 -6.15 -10.88 -10.73
N TYR A 335 -5.78 -11.39 -11.91
CA TYR A 335 -4.40 -11.55 -12.32
C TYR A 335 -4.23 -11.46 -13.85
N GLU A 336 -2.99 -11.29 -14.30
CA GLU A 336 -2.61 -11.36 -15.71
C GLU A 336 -1.16 -11.85 -15.84
N VAL A 337 -0.90 -12.68 -16.85
CA VAL A 337 0.45 -13.16 -17.19
C VAL A 337 0.88 -12.51 -18.50
N ALA A 338 1.78 -11.53 -18.41
CA ALA A 338 2.30 -10.76 -19.52
C ALA A 338 3.76 -11.11 -19.85
N HIS A 339 4.29 -10.48 -20.89
CA HIS A 339 5.71 -10.54 -21.29
C HIS A 339 6.27 -11.97 -21.38
N GLY A 340 5.52 -12.86 -22.05
CA GLY A 340 5.94 -14.26 -22.24
C GLY A 340 6.06 -15.06 -20.93
N GLY A 341 5.31 -14.68 -19.89
CA GLY A 341 5.35 -15.33 -18.58
C GLY A 341 6.33 -14.71 -17.59
N ARG A 342 7.03 -13.63 -17.97
CA ARG A 342 8.02 -12.99 -17.09
C ARG A 342 7.52 -11.81 -16.29
N CYS A 343 6.35 -11.28 -16.58
CA CYS A 343 5.73 -10.20 -15.81
C CYS A 343 4.32 -10.61 -15.41
N ILE A 344 4.09 -10.79 -14.13
CA ILE A 344 2.80 -11.27 -13.59
C ILE A 344 2.17 -10.16 -12.78
N THR A 345 0.92 -9.81 -13.08
CA THR A 345 0.10 -8.90 -12.27
C THR A 345 -0.81 -9.72 -11.38
N VAL A 346 -0.90 -9.40 -10.08
CA VAL A 346 -1.89 -9.93 -9.13
C VAL A 346 -2.58 -8.79 -8.40
N PHE A 347 -3.89 -8.85 -8.26
CA PHE A 347 -4.73 -7.81 -7.68
C PHE A 347 -5.77 -8.47 -6.77
N SER A 348 -5.83 -8.08 -5.50
CA SER A 348 -6.57 -8.80 -4.45
C SER A 348 -7.81 -8.06 -3.93
N ALA A 349 -8.25 -6.99 -4.60
CA ALA A 349 -9.48 -6.27 -4.30
C ALA A 349 -10.59 -6.65 -5.32
N PRO A 350 -11.45 -7.65 -5.03
CA PRO A 350 -12.56 -8.00 -5.90
C PRO A 350 -13.61 -6.88 -5.93
N ASN A 351 -14.36 -6.76 -7.03
CA ASN A 351 -15.35 -5.72 -7.30
C ASN A 351 -14.86 -4.33 -6.86
N TYR A 352 -13.66 -3.97 -7.31
CA TYR A 352 -12.93 -2.81 -6.80
C TYR A 352 -13.78 -1.55 -6.80
N CYS A 353 -13.77 -0.83 -5.67
CA CYS A 353 -14.61 0.36 -5.45
C CYS A 353 -16.12 0.12 -5.70
N ASP A 354 -16.61 -1.08 -5.43
CA ASP A 354 -18.00 -1.54 -5.58
C ASP A 354 -18.57 -1.39 -7.01
N THR A 355 -17.72 -1.20 -8.01
CA THR A 355 -18.13 -0.79 -9.37
C THR A 355 -17.42 -1.49 -10.50
N MET A 356 -16.22 -2.03 -10.27
CA MET A 356 -15.39 -2.59 -11.34
C MET A 356 -15.77 -4.02 -11.73
N HIS A 357 -16.48 -4.75 -10.86
CA HIS A 357 -16.95 -6.12 -11.10
C HIS A 357 -15.85 -7.16 -11.42
N ASN A 358 -14.58 -6.80 -11.21
CA ASN A 358 -13.44 -7.71 -11.34
C ASN A 358 -13.44 -8.75 -10.21
N ARG A 359 -12.75 -9.87 -10.43
CA ARG A 359 -12.36 -10.79 -9.36
C ARG A 359 -11.11 -10.27 -8.65
N GLY A 360 -10.91 -10.71 -7.41
CA GLY A 360 -9.62 -10.64 -6.73
C GLY A 360 -8.86 -11.95 -6.99
N ALA A 361 -7.55 -11.94 -6.84
CA ALA A 361 -6.74 -13.15 -6.83
C ALA A 361 -5.57 -13.06 -5.85
N PHE A 362 -5.04 -14.21 -5.47
CA PHE A 362 -3.73 -14.35 -4.84
C PHE A 362 -2.92 -15.46 -5.53
N ILE A 363 -1.60 -15.39 -5.44
CA ILE A 363 -0.67 -16.37 -5.99
C ILE A 363 -0.19 -17.28 -4.86
N THR A 364 -0.23 -18.59 -5.09
CA THR A 364 0.48 -19.58 -4.27
C THR A 364 1.74 -20.03 -5.01
N LEU A 365 2.86 -20.03 -4.29
CA LEU A 365 4.14 -20.58 -4.73
C LEU A 365 4.50 -21.77 -3.85
N ILE A 366 5.07 -22.82 -4.46
CA ILE A 366 5.70 -23.92 -3.74
C ILE A 366 7.21 -23.78 -3.84
N GLY A 367 7.89 -23.77 -2.69
CA GLY A 367 9.34 -23.65 -2.63
C GLY A 367 10.04 -24.78 -3.37
N LYS A 368 10.95 -24.43 -4.29
CA LYS A 368 11.77 -25.37 -5.07
C LYS A 368 13.18 -24.82 -5.24
N ARG A 369 14.17 -25.70 -5.09
CA ARG A 369 15.57 -25.37 -5.38
C ARG A 369 15.82 -25.37 -6.90
N LYS A 370 16.71 -24.50 -7.39
CA LYS A 370 17.14 -24.51 -8.81
C LYS A 370 17.74 -25.90 -9.15
N PRO A 371 17.48 -26.47 -10.35
CA PRO A 371 16.83 -25.84 -11.51
C PRO A 371 15.30 -26.00 -11.57
N ALA A 372 14.66 -26.67 -10.60
CA ALA A 372 13.21 -26.85 -10.63
C ALA A 372 12.48 -25.49 -10.60
N PRO A 373 11.44 -25.27 -11.44
CA PRO A 373 10.75 -23.99 -11.50
C PRO A 373 9.84 -23.80 -10.28
N MET A 374 9.76 -22.57 -9.77
CA MET A 374 8.73 -22.15 -8.82
C MET A 374 7.57 -21.54 -9.61
N LYS A 375 6.59 -22.35 -9.98
CA LYS A 375 5.46 -21.90 -10.81
C LYS A 375 4.41 -21.17 -9.96
N PRO A 376 3.85 -20.07 -10.45
CA PRO A 376 2.74 -19.37 -9.80
C PRO A 376 1.42 -20.13 -10.02
N GLU A 377 0.71 -20.41 -8.93
CA GLU A 377 -0.66 -20.94 -8.97
C GLU A 377 -1.63 -19.85 -8.54
N PHE A 378 -2.59 -19.53 -9.40
CA PHE A 378 -3.53 -18.43 -9.17
C PHE A 378 -4.82 -18.96 -8.56
N THR A 379 -5.30 -18.31 -7.50
CA THR A 379 -6.64 -18.54 -6.96
C THR A 379 -7.44 -17.24 -7.03
N SER A 380 -8.43 -17.20 -7.91
CA SER A 380 -9.32 -16.04 -8.06
C SER A 380 -10.58 -16.19 -7.21
N PHE A 381 -11.06 -15.12 -6.60
CA PHE A 381 -12.22 -15.08 -5.72
C PHE A 381 -13.10 -13.86 -5.99
N LYS A 382 -14.34 -13.91 -5.54
CA LYS A 382 -15.31 -12.81 -5.65
C LYS A 382 -15.39 -12.02 -4.35
N GLU A 383 -15.96 -10.83 -4.46
CA GLU A 383 -16.26 -9.95 -3.35
C GLU A 383 -17.24 -10.59 -2.37
N VAL A 384 -17.14 -10.22 -1.10
CA VAL A 384 -18.09 -10.59 -0.06
C VAL A 384 -18.89 -9.38 0.41
N PRO A 385 -20.09 -9.58 0.99
CA PRO A 385 -20.85 -8.48 1.56
C PRO A 385 -20.07 -7.73 2.64
N HIS A 386 -20.19 -6.40 2.65
CA HIS A 386 -19.68 -5.53 3.69
C HIS A 386 -20.78 -4.54 4.14
N PRO A 387 -20.62 -3.86 5.30
CA PRO A 387 -21.55 -2.83 5.75
C PRO A 387 -21.71 -1.70 4.73
N ASP A 388 -22.85 -1.01 4.79
CA ASP A 388 -23.20 0.11 3.91
C ASP A 388 -22.39 1.38 4.23
N VAL A 389 -21.09 1.32 3.95
CA VAL A 389 -20.15 2.44 3.96
C VAL A 389 -19.53 2.49 2.57
N ARG A 390 -19.92 3.50 1.79
CA ARG A 390 -19.49 3.63 0.39
C ARG A 390 -17.97 3.80 0.28
N PRO A 391 -17.34 3.36 -0.82
CA PRO A 391 -15.97 3.73 -1.16
C PRO A 391 -15.80 5.26 -1.15
N LEU A 392 -14.59 5.72 -0.81
CA LEU A 392 -14.21 7.12 -0.73
C LEU A 392 -15.03 7.96 0.27
N ALA A 393 -15.72 7.34 1.24
CA ALA A 393 -16.56 8.04 2.22
C ALA A 393 -15.78 9.08 3.06
N TYR A 394 -14.49 8.85 3.24
CA TYR A 394 -13.60 9.71 4.03
C TYR A 394 -12.77 10.69 3.19
N VAL A 395 -12.94 10.69 1.87
CA VAL A 395 -12.30 11.69 1.01
C VAL A 395 -12.83 13.07 1.35
N ASN A 396 -11.93 14.06 1.35
CA ASN A 396 -12.33 15.45 1.54
C ASN A 396 -13.38 15.83 0.47
N PRO A 397 -14.59 16.29 0.87
CA PRO A 397 -15.65 16.64 -0.08
C PRO A 397 -15.22 17.70 -1.12
N PHE A 398 -14.23 18.52 -0.80
CA PHE A 398 -13.67 19.45 -1.77
C PHE A 398 -12.86 18.76 -2.86
N LEU A 399 -12.16 17.67 -2.55
CA LEU A 399 -11.37 16.87 -3.49
C LEU A 399 -12.24 15.89 -4.29
N SER A 400 -13.30 15.35 -3.68
CA SER A 400 -14.26 14.48 -4.40
C SER A 400 -15.03 15.20 -5.50
N PHE A 401 -15.09 16.54 -5.49
CA PHE A 401 -15.67 17.33 -6.58
C PHE A 401 -14.81 17.36 -7.85
N PHE A 402 -13.57 16.87 -7.77
CA PHE A 402 -12.59 16.88 -8.87
C PHE A 402 -12.23 15.48 -9.39
N MET A 403 -12.55 14.44 -8.63
CA MET A 403 -12.53 13.04 -9.08
C MET A 403 -13.88 12.71 -9.71
#